data_AF-A0A2D9CL10-F1
#
_entry.id   AF-A0A2D9CL10-F1
#
_cell.length_a   1.000
_cell.length_b   1.000
_cell.length_c   1.000
_cell.angle_alpha   90.00
_cell.angle_beta   90.00
_cell.angle_gamma   90.00
#
_symmetry.space_group_name_H-M   'P 1'
#
loop_
_entity.id
_entity.type
_entity.pdbx_description
1 polymer ?
#
loop_
_entity_poly.entity_id
_entity_poly.type
_entity_poly.pdbx_seq_one_letter_code
_entity_poly.pdbx_strand_id
1 'polypeptide(L)'
;MAFNSASGYNNLPNGNFSPVIYSKQVQLAFRKAAVCEAITNNDYFGEIAAMGDSVKIIKEPEITVKAYERGTTITPQDLDDEDFNLTIDKANYFAFKVDDIEEAHSHVNFQSLASDRAAYRIADQFDQDVLGYLAGFKQSALHGSADTANDVVNGSKAVSTAGSDELLASMKLDASDFNSGTGGEAIAILPRTGSGAAPTNAGDANPLQVIARMARKLDQQNVDSQGRWLVLDPVFIEVLKDEDSRLFNADFGGSGLLNGIVSDNIHGFTVYSSNNLPSVGTGSSFAGTNSAVNYGAIVAGHSSAVATAEQINKTETYRDPDSFADIVRGMHLYGRKILRPEGLVNAIYHLA
;
A
#
# COMPACT_ATOMS: atom_id res chain seq x y z
N MET A 1 -41.65 -7.64 10.45
CA MET A 1 -41.08 -6.54 11.26
C MET A 1 -42.06 -6.24 12.38
N ALA A 2 -41.60 -6.07 13.62
CA ALA A 2 -42.49 -5.86 14.77
C ALA A 2 -43.09 -4.44 14.83
N PHE A 3 -42.55 -3.50 14.06
CA PHE A 3 -43.00 -2.09 13.99
C PHE A 3 -42.98 -1.59 12.53
N ASN A 4 -43.76 -0.53 12.26
CA ASN A 4 -43.85 0.10 10.95
C ASN A 4 -42.69 1.09 10.75
N SER A 5 -41.99 1.02 9.61
CA SER A 5 -40.95 1.98 9.20
C SER A 5 -41.57 3.18 8.44
N ALA A 6 -41.12 4.39 8.74
CA ALA A 6 -41.55 5.60 8.04
C ALA A 6 -41.00 5.68 6.60
N SER A 7 -41.70 6.38 5.71
CA SER A 7 -41.25 6.62 4.33
C SER A 7 -39.91 7.38 4.32
N GLY A 8 -38.89 6.82 3.68
CA GLY A 8 -37.53 7.40 3.61
C GLY A 8 -36.52 6.85 4.64
N TYR A 9 -36.94 5.94 5.53
CA TYR A 9 -36.04 5.29 6.48
C TYR A 9 -35.28 4.13 5.80
N ASN A 10 -34.02 4.37 5.42
CA ASN A 10 -33.16 3.41 4.71
C ASN A 10 -32.10 2.73 5.60
N ASN A 11 -32.06 3.02 6.90
CA ASN A 11 -31.13 2.39 7.83
C ASN A 11 -31.63 0.96 8.18
N LEU A 12 -30.77 -0.06 8.10
CA LEU A 12 -31.08 -1.46 8.47
C LEU A 12 -32.36 -2.08 7.81
N PRO A 13 -32.49 -2.07 6.47
CA PRO A 13 -33.75 -2.36 5.76
C PRO A 13 -34.24 -3.82 5.82
N ASN A 14 -33.39 -4.76 6.24
CA ASN A 14 -33.64 -6.21 6.05
C ASN A 14 -34.31 -6.91 7.24
N GLY A 15 -34.64 -6.20 8.33
CA GLY A 15 -35.42 -6.78 9.43
C GLY A 15 -34.75 -7.96 10.17
N ASN A 16 -33.41 -8.09 10.09
CA ASN A 16 -32.60 -9.11 10.75
C ASN A 16 -32.57 -9.01 12.30
N PHE A 17 -33.46 -8.19 12.87
CA PHE A 17 -33.61 -7.90 14.29
C PHE A 17 -34.35 -8.99 15.08
N SER A 18 -34.82 -10.06 14.42
CA SER A 18 -35.31 -11.24 15.13
C SER A 18 -34.16 -11.89 15.89
N PRO A 19 -34.33 -12.27 17.18
CA PRO A 19 -33.26 -12.84 18.01
C PRO A 19 -32.79 -14.18 17.43
N VAL A 20 -31.81 -14.10 16.53
CA VAL A 20 -30.96 -15.19 16.08
C VAL A 20 -29.57 -14.83 16.58
N ILE A 21 -28.99 -15.72 17.40
CA ILE A 21 -27.69 -15.52 18.01
C ILE A 21 -26.63 -15.58 16.89
N TYR A 22 -26.09 -14.44 16.50
CA TYR A 22 -24.90 -14.37 15.65
C TYR A 22 -23.65 -14.37 16.53
N SER A 23 -22.69 -15.25 16.23
CA SER A 23 -21.42 -15.34 16.97
C SER A 23 -20.53 -14.13 16.70
N LYS A 24 -20.33 -13.28 17.72
CA LYS A 24 -19.45 -12.09 17.67
C LYS A 24 -17.98 -12.44 17.40
N GLN A 25 -17.52 -13.62 17.83
CA GLN A 25 -16.12 -14.03 17.70
C GLN A 25 -15.73 -14.35 16.25
N VAL A 26 -16.65 -14.89 15.44
CA VAL A 26 -16.36 -15.25 14.04
C VAL A 26 -16.20 -14.00 13.15
N GLN A 27 -16.89 -12.91 13.48
CA GLN A 27 -16.82 -11.65 12.70
C GLN A 27 -15.62 -10.77 13.08
N LEU A 28 -15.16 -10.85 14.33
CA LEU A 28 -13.94 -10.16 14.79
C LEU A 28 -12.66 -10.86 14.32
N ALA A 29 -12.67 -12.19 14.23
CA ALA A 29 -11.52 -13.00 13.83
C ALA A 29 -11.11 -12.86 12.34
N PHE A 30 -11.94 -12.27 11.49
CA PHE A 30 -11.69 -12.14 10.04
C PHE A 30 -11.07 -10.79 9.63
N ARG A 31 -10.63 -9.95 10.58
CA ARG A 31 -10.10 -8.62 10.27
C ARG A 31 -8.61 -8.68 9.92
N LYS A 32 -8.27 -8.17 8.73
CA LYS A 32 -6.91 -7.98 8.23
C LYS A 32 -6.19 -6.89 9.03
N ALA A 33 -4.92 -7.10 9.39
CA ALA A 33 -4.04 -6.05 9.92
C ALA A 33 -3.58 -5.14 8.77
N ALA A 34 -3.50 -3.82 8.98
CA ALA A 34 -2.99 -2.88 7.98
C ALA A 34 -1.49 -3.16 7.74
N VAL A 35 -1.08 -3.25 6.47
CA VAL A 35 0.32 -3.55 6.11
C VAL A 35 1.13 -2.25 6.09
N CYS A 36 0.51 -1.14 5.71
CA CYS A 36 1.16 0.17 5.60
C CYS A 36 1.90 0.62 6.86
N GLU A 37 1.33 0.44 8.05
CA GLU A 37 1.97 0.85 9.31
C GLU A 37 3.32 0.14 9.57
N ALA A 38 3.52 -1.05 9.01
CA ALA A 38 4.76 -1.82 9.17
C ALA A 38 5.84 -1.45 8.14
N ILE A 39 5.47 -0.80 7.03
CA ILE A 39 6.37 -0.52 5.89
C ILE A 39 6.76 0.95 5.75
N THR A 40 5.97 1.88 6.32
CA THR A 40 6.22 3.32 6.25
C THR A 40 6.90 3.86 7.52
N ASN A 41 7.68 4.92 7.37
CA ASN A 41 8.24 5.64 8.51
C ASN A 41 7.15 6.50 9.19
N ASN A 42 7.07 6.38 10.52
CA ASN A 42 6.13 7.10 11.38
C ASN A 42 6.82 8.14 12.29
N ASP A 43 8.10 8.45 12.08
CA ASP A 43 8.85 9.41 12.92
C ASP A 43 8.27 10.84 12.88
N TYR A 44 7.61 11.22 11.77
CA TYR A 44 7.02 12.56 11.58
C TYR A 44 5.70 12.78 12.32
N PHE A 45 5.14 11.74 12.96
CA PHE A 45 3.85 11.82 13.67
C PHE A 45 3.88 12.86 14.80
N GLY A 46 4.97 12.95 15.55
CA GLY A 46 5.09 13.86 16.69
C GLY A 46 5.18 15.34 16.30
N GLU A 47 5.78 15.64 15.14
CA GLU A 47 6.02 17.01 14.69
C GLU A 47 4.75 17.63 14.07
N ILE A 48 3.98 16.83 13.34
CA ILE A 48 2.75 17.25 12.65
C ILE A 48 1.61 17.54 13.63
N ALA A 49 1.58 16.85 14.77
CA ALA A 49 0.63 17.13 15.83
C ALA A 49 0.84 18.52 16.49
N ALA A 50 2.03 19.11 16.36
CA ALA A 50 2.41 20.37 17.03
C ALA A 50 2.48 21.60 16.10
N MET A 51 2.67 21.42 14.79
CA MET A 51 2.99 22.50 13.83
C MET A 51 2.18 22.38 12.51
N GLY A 52 0.86 22.67 12.55
CA GLY A 52 0.04 22.89 11.33
C GLY A 52 -0.14 21.69 10.38
N ASP A 53 -0.51 21.96 9.11
CA ASP A 53 -0.95 20.95 8.12
C ASP A 53 0.17 20.41 7.21
N SER A 54 1.42 20.89 7.39
CA SER A 54 2.56 20.49 6.55
C SER A 54 3.89 20.49 7.32
N VAL A 55 4.71 19.46 7.12
CA VAL A 55 6.10 19.42 7.58
C VAL A 55 7.06 19.60 6.42
N LYS A 56 8.06 20.45 6.62
CA LYS A 56 9.15 20.70 5.67
C LYS A 56 10.32 19.78 6.01
N ILE A 57 10.77 19.02 5.04
CA ILE A 57 11.85 18.04 5.16
C ILE A 57 13.04 18.59 4.38
N ILE A 58 14.16 18.75 5.07
CA ILE A 58 15.44 19.20 4.49
C ILE A 58 16.21 17.96 4.01
N LYS A 59 16.72 18.01 2.79
CA LYS A 59 17.52 16.92 2.21
C LYS A 59 18.99 17.10 2.53
N GLU A 60 19.72 15.99 2.62
CA GLU A 60 21.17 16.02 2.83
C GLU A 60 21.88 16.64 1.60
N PRO A 61 22.79 17.61 1.77
CA PRO A 61 23.49 18.23 0.65
C PRO A 61 24.56 17.29 0.06
N GLU A 62 24.66 17.24 -1.27
CA GLU A 62 25.66 16.41 -1.96
C GLU A 62 27.04 17.10 -1.99
N ILE A 63 28.08 16.40 -1.52
CA ILE A 63 29.46 16.90 -1.50
C ILE A 63 30.28 16.19 -2.57
N THR A 64 30.93 16.95 -3.46
CA THR A 64 31.82 16.38 -4.48
C THR A 64 33.23 16.12 -3.93
N VAL A 65 33.74 14.90 -4.09
CA VAL A 65 35.14 14.57 -3.78
C VAL A 65 36.00 14.85 -5.00
N LYS A 66 36.86 15.88 -4.93
CA LYS A 66 37.80 16.23 -6.01
C LYS A 66 39.16 15.59 -5.76
N ALA A 67 39.82 15.12 -6.82
CA ALA A 67 41.19 14.64 -6.74
C ALA A 67 42.12 15.80 -6.36
N TYR A 68 42.94 15.60 -5.32
CA TYR A 68 43.94 16.58 -4.92
C TYR A 68 45.27 16.32 -5.66
N GLU A 69 45.66 17.24 -6.53
CA GLU A 69 46.98 17.26 -7.14
C GLU A 69 47.90 18.22 -6.36
N ARG A 70 49.17 17.86 -6.19
CA ARG A 70 50.11 18.70 -5.43
C ARG A 70 50.27 20.06 -6.10
N GLY A 71 49.97 21.12 -5.36
CA GLY A 71 50.07 22.51 -5.84
C GLY A 71 48.75 23.12 -6.31
N THR A 72 47.63 22.38 -6.29
CA THR A 72 46.31 22.95 -6.58
C THR A 72 45.75 23.71 -5.39
N THR A 73 45.11 24.85 -5.68
CA THR A 73 44.33 25.61 -4.70
C THR A 73 43.01 24.90 -4.48
N ILE A 74 42.71 24.55 -3.22
CA ILE A 74 41.43 23.95 -2.84
C ILE A 74 40.36 25.05 -2.90
N THR A 75 39.39 24.91 -3.79
CA THR A 75 38.17 25.74 -3.78
C THR A 75 37.08 25.03 -2.99
N PRO A 76 36.58 25.61 -1.89
CA PRO A 76 35.39 25.10 -1.21
C PRO A 76 34.21 25.04 -2.18
N GLN A 77 33.39 24.00 -2.05
CA GLN A 77 32.10 23.91 -2.76
C GLN A 77 31.05 24.68 -1.95
N ASP A 78 30.21 25.45 -2.64
CA ASP A 78 29.00 26.02 -2.03
C ASP A 78 27.97 24.91 -1.81
N LEU A 79 27.43 24.83 -0.59
CA LEU A 79 26.36 23.89 -0.25
C LEU A 79 25.02 24.51 -0.69
N ASP A 80 24.23 23.75 -1.45
CA ASP A 80 22.85 24.13 -1.78
C ASP A 80 21.88 23.45 -0.78
N ASP A 81 20.81 24.14 -0.42
CA ASP A 81 19.78 23.64 0.49
C ASP A 81 18.55 23.23 -0.34
N GLU A 82 18.29 21.92 -0.42
CA GLU A 82 17.10 21.37 -1.06
C GLU A 82 16.07 20.96 0.00
N ASP A 83 14.83 21.39 -0.21
CA ASP A 83 13.71 21.05 0.67
C ASP A 83 12.51 20.49 -0.10
N PHE A 84 11.69 19.71 0.61
CA PHE A 84 10.38 19.30 0.13
C PHE A 84 9.38 19.20 1.29
N ASN A 85 8.09 19.10 1.00
CA ASN A 85 7.06 19.07 2.03
C ASN A 85 6.25 17.77 2.05
N LEU A 86 5.85 17.37 3.26
CA LEU A 86 4.82 16.39 3.54
C LEU A 86 3.58 17.16 3.99
N THR A 87 2.47 16.99 3.27
CA THR A 87 1.19 17.64 3.56
C THR A 87 0.14 16.61 3.98
N ILE A 88 -0.71 16.99 4.93
CA ILE A 88 -1.93 16.23 5.24
C ILE A 88 -2.98 16.58 4.20
N ASP A 89 -3.33 15.62 3.33
CA ASP A 89 -4.22 15.84 2.21
C ASP A 89 -5.47 14.95 2.22
N LYS A 90 -5.58 14.01 3.16
CA LYS A 90 -6.71 13.07 3.24
C LYS A 90 -7.53 13.23 4.51
N ALA A 91 -8.85 13.27 4.32
CA ALA A 91 -9.85 13.37 5.36
C ALA A 91 -11.00 12.40 5.10
N ASN A 92 -10.98 11.26 5.78
CA ASN A 92 -12.02 10.25 5.70
C ASN A 92 -12.90 10.31 6.95
N TYR A 93 -14.20 10.06 6.79
CA TYR A 93 -15.12 10.01 7.92
C TYR A 93 -16.07 8.82 7.81
N PHE A 94 -16.57 8.38 8.95
CA PHE A 94 -17.76 7.55 9.04
C PHE A 94 -18.78 8.22 9.93
N ALA A 95 -20.05 8.01 9.64
CA ALA A 95 -21.14 8.40 10.51
C ALA A 95 -22.26 7.38 10.40
N PHE A 96 -22.78 6.93 11.53
CA PHE A 96 -23.99 6.11 11.57
C PHE A 96 -24.84 6.53 12.76
N LYS A 97 -26.15 6.33 12.62
CA LYS A 97 -27.13 6.58 13.68
C LYS A 97 -27.66 5.26 14.23
N VAL A 98 -27.87 5.22 15.53
CA VAL A 98 -28.51 4.11 16.24
C VAL A 98 -29.71 4.67 16.98
N ASP A 99 -30.89 4.20 16.62
CA ASP A 99 -32.14 4.61 17.24
C ASP A 99 -32.33 3.85 18.58
N ASP A 100 -32.92 4.50 19.58
CA ASP A 100 -33.04 3.95 20.95
C ASP A 100 -33.93 2.68 21.01
N ILE A 101 -34.91 2.59 20.12
CA ILE A 101 -35.85 1.47 20.06
C ILE A 101 -35.08 0.20 19.66
N GLU A 102 -34.17 0.32 18.71
CA GLU A 102 -33.30 -0.72 18.19
C GLU A 102 -32.30 -1.17 19.28
N GLU A 103 -31.75 -0.24 20.05
CA GLU A 103 -30.90 -0.58 21.19
C GLU A 103 -31.69 -1.36 22.27
N ALA A 104 -32.91 -0.91 22.62
CA ALA A 104 -33.72 -1.54 23.66
C ALA A 104 -34.23 -2.94 23.27
N HIS A 105 -34.41 -3.22 21.98
CA HIS A 105 -34.94 -4.50 21.49
C HIS A 105 -33.88 -5.49 21.00
N SER A 106 -32.60 -5.13 20.99
CA SER A 106 -31.51 -6.02 20.59
C SER A 106 -30.70 -6.55 21.78
N HIS A 107 -30.43 -7.85 21.79
CA HIS A 107 -29.44 -8.42 22.72
C HIS A 107 -27.98 -8.16 22.24
N VAL A 108 -27.83 -7.66 21.01
CA VAL A 108 -26.55 -7.40 20.34
C VAL A 108 -26.30 -5.90 20.34
N ASN A 109 -25.16 -5.50 20.90
CA ASN A 109 -24.72 -4.11 20.86
C ASN A 109 -24.28 -3.73 19.42
N PHE A 110 -25.25 -3.29 18.61
CA PHE A 110 -25.05 -2.88 17.21
C PHE A 110 -24.13 -1.66 17.09
N GLN A 111 -24.14 -0.76 18.07
CA GLN A 111 -23.24 0.40 18.11
C GLN A 111 -21.78 -0.06 18.14
N SER A 112 -21.42 -0.98 19.05
CA SER A 112 -20.05 -1.51 19.13
C SER A 112 -19.65 -2.24 17.85
N LEU A 113 -20.54 -3.03 17.25
CA LEU A 113 -20.26 -3.78 16.03
C LEU A 113 -20.12 -2.86 14.80
N ALA A 114 -20.92 -1.81 14.72
CA ALA A 114 -20.85 -0.82 13.64
C ALA A 114 -19.59 0.04 13.77
N SER A 115 -19.24 0.50 14.98
CA SER A 115 -17.99 1.23 15.25
C SER A 115 -16.77 0.40 14.87
N ASP A 116 -16.75 -0.86 15.28
CA ASP A 116 -15.71 -1.82 14.97
C ASP A 116 -15.52 -2.02 13.45
N ARG A 117 -16.63 -2.15 12.72
CA ARG A 117 -16.61 -2.31 11.26
C ARG A 117 -16.18 -1.02 10.57
N ALA A 118 -16.58 0.14 11.10
CA ALA A 118 -16.15 1.43 10.61
C ALA A 118 -14.63 1.64 10.80
N ALA A 119 -14.10 1.26 11.96
CA ALA A 119 -12.66 1.28 12.21
C ALA A 119 -11.90 0.40 11.21
N TYR A 120 -12.41 -0.81 10.94
CA TYR A 120 -11.84 -1.69 9.92
C TYR A 120 -11.86 -1.06 8.52
N ARG A 121 -12.99 -0.45 8.12
CA ARG A 121 -13.12 0.20 6.80
C ARG A 121 -12.18 1.39 6.63
N ILE A 122 -11.92 2.15 7.70
CA ILE A 122 -10.93 3.23 7.69
C ILE A 122 -9.53 2.67 7.51
N ALA A 123 -9.15 1.64 8.30
CA ALA A 123 -7.83 1.04 8.19
C ALA A 123 -7.58 0.45 6.80
N ASP A 124 -8.59 -0.20 6.21
CA ASP A 124 -8.52 -0.74 4.85
C ASP A 124 -8.39 0.35 3.79
N GLN A 125 -9.14 1.45 3.94
CA GLN A 125 -9.05 2.62 3.06
C GLN A 125 -7.67 3.28 3.12
N PHE A 126 -7.10 3.41 4.32
CA PHE A 126 -5.75 3.93 4.50
C PHE A 126 -4.71 3.04 3.81
N ASP A 127 -4.81 1.71 3.99
CA ASP A 127 -3.91 0.74 3.35
C ASP A 127 -3.99 0.81 1.81
N GLN A 128 -5.19 0.85 1.23
CA GLN A 128 -5.39 0.94 -0.22
C GLN A 128 -4.84 2.25 -0.82
N ASP A 129 -5.04 3.37 -0.14
CA ASP A 129 -4.63 4.68 -0.62
C ASP A 129 -3.11 4.88 -0.51
N VAL A 130 -2.50 4.40 0.57
CA VAL A 130 -1.04 4.42 0.76
C VAL A 130 -0.36 3.44 -0.20
N LEU A 131 -0.78 2.17 -0.28
CA LEU A 131 -0.23 1.20 -1.23
C LEU A 131 -0.42 1.65 -2.69
N GLY A 132 -1.56 2.26 -3.00
CA GLY A 132 -1.81 2.90 -4.28
C GLY A 132 -0.74 3.92 -4.62
N TYR A 133 -0.54 4.88 -3.73
CA TYR A 133 0.42 5.97 -3.94
C TYR A 133 1.88 5.50 -4.00
N LEU A 134 2.26 4.57 -3.14
CA LEU A 134 3.57 3.90 -3.17
C LEU A 134 3.84 3.24 -4.53
N ALA A 135 2.81 2.64 -5.10
CA ALA A 135 2.85 1.97 -6.38
C ALA A 135 2.76 2.94 -7.59
N GLY A 136 2.48 4.24 -7.36
CA GLY A 136 2.31 5.26 -8.41
C GLY A 136 0.88 5.38 -8.95
N PHE A 137 -0.11 4.89 -8.22
CA PHE A 137 -1.52 4.88 -8.57
C PHE A 137 -2.37 5.69 -7.59
N LYS A 138 -3.56 6.08 -8.03
CA LYS A 138 -4.63 6.69 -7.23
C LYS A 138 -5.92 5.89 -7.40
N GLN A 139 -6.77 5.95 -6.39
CA GLN A 139 -8.11 5.36 -6.46
C GLN A 139 -9.07 6.27 -7.24
N SER A 140 -9.90 5.68 -8.10
CA SER A 140 -11.05 6.36 -8.69
C SER A 140 -12.22 6.53 -7.72
N ALA A 141 -12.32 5.66 -6.71
CA ALA A 141 -13.34 5.68 -5.67
C ALA A 141 -12.82 5.12 -4.33
N LEU A 142 -13.39 5.60 -3.22
CA LEU A 142 -13.09 5.06 -1.88
C LEU A 142 -13.53 3.60 -1.77
N HIS A 143 -12.77 2.82 -1.01
CA HIS A 143 -12.94 1.38 -0.72
C HIS A 143 -12.80 0.47 -1.94
N GLY A 144 -12.03 0.89 -2.93
CA GLY A 144 -11.61 0.07 -4.07
C GLY A 144 -10.09 0.04 -4.21
N SER A 145 -9.55 -0.97 -4.88
CA SER A 145 -8.12 -0.97 -5.25
C SER A 145 -7.81 0.21 -6.16
N ALA A 146 -6.61 0.77 -6.05
CA ALA A 146 -6.16 1.83 -6.94
C ALA A 146 -6.12 1.32 -8.39
N ASP A 147 -6.68 2.08 -9.33
CA ASP A 147 -6.95 1.66 -10.70
C ASP A 147 -6.48 2.66 -11.76
N THR A 148 -5.97 3.82 -11.32
CA THR A 148 -5.64 4.94 -12.18
C THR A 148 -4.22 5.41 -11.87
N ALA A 149 -3.42 5.70 -12.90
CA ALA A 149 -2.08 6.26 -12.70
C ALA A 149 -2.17 7.60 -11.94
N ASN A 150 -1.25 7.82 -10.98
CA ASN A 150 -1.22 9.07 -10.24
C ASN A 150 -0.59 10.19 -11.09
N ASP A 151 -1.34 11.26 -11.28
CA ASP A 151 -0.94 12.47 -12.01
C ASP A 151 -0.83 13.70 -11.11
N VAL A 152 -1.07 13.56 -9.80
CA VAL A 152 -1.03 14.63 -8.81
C VAL A 152 0.11 14.40 -7.82
N VAL A 153 1.01 15.38 -7.73
CA VAL A 153 2.07 15.43 -6.71
C VAL A 153 1.46 15.86 -5.37
N ASN A 154 1.78 15.15 -4.29
CA ASN A 154 1.39 15.58 -2.94
C ASN A 154 2.41 16.59 -2.42
N GLY A 155 2.09 17.88 -2.49
CA GLY A 155 3.05 18.93 -2.11
C GLY A 155 4.14 19.14 -3.17
N SER A 156 5.41 18.89 -2.83
CA SER A 156 6.55 19.06 -3.75
C SER A 156 7.36 17.77 -3.93
N LYS A 157 7.84 17.48 -5.14
CA LYS A 157 8.62 16.26 -5.42
C LYS A 157 9.92 16.24 -4.59
N ALA A 158 10.24 15.11 -3.98
CA ALA A 158 11.52 14.92 -3.29
C ALA A 158 12.73 14.91 -4.25
N VAL A 159 12.51 14.47 -5.49
CA VAL A 159 13.49 14.53 -6.58
C VAL A 159 12.84 15.21 -7.78
N SER A 160 13.44 16.30 -8.26
CA SER A 160 12.89 17.14 -9.33
C SER A 160 12.69 16.39 -10.67
N THR A 161 13.52 15.38 -10.94
CA THR A 161 13.44 14.53 -12.15
C THR A 161 12.42 13.40 -12.04
N ALA A 162 11.75 13.21 -10.90
CA ALA A 162 10.73 12.17 -10.73
C ALA A 162 9.46 12.49 -11.55
N GLY A 163 8.67 11.45 -11.83
CA GLY A 163 7.37 11.59 -12.49
C GLY A 163 6.36 12.41 -11.67
N SER A 164 5.16 12.64 -12.21
CA SER A 164 4.05 13.23 -11.44
C SER A 164 3.55 12.30 -10.32
N ASP A 165 3.85 11.01 -10.44
CA ASP A 165 3.66 10.00 -9.40
C ASP A 165 4.82 9.95 -8.38
N GLU A 166 5.77 10.88 -8.47
CA GLU A 166 6.91 11.03 -7.55
C GLU A 166 7.90 9.86 -7.55
N LEU A 167 7.77 8.95 -8.52
CA LEU A 167 8.65 7.80 -8.70
C LEU A 167 9.68 8.07 -9.79
N LEU A 168 10.85 7.42 -9.67
CA LEU A 168 11.88 7.45 -10.72
C LEU A 168 11.51 6.47 -11.84
N ALA A 169 11.61 6.92 -13.09
CA ALA A 169 11.36 6.08 -14.26
C ALA A 169 12.29 4.85 -14.31
N SER A 170 13.53 4.98 -13.80
CA SER A 170 14.50 3.88 -13.71
C SER A 170 14.10 2.75 -12.76
N MET A 171 13.18 3.03 -11.83
CA MET A 171 12.73 2.11 -10.77
C MET A 171 11.33 1.51 -11.04
N LYS A 172 10.74 1.81 -12.20
CA LYS A 172 9.53 1.16 -12.67
C LYS A 172 9.92 0.04 -13.61
N LEU A 173 9.57 -1.18 -13.23
CA LEU A 173 9.78 -2.37 -14.04
C LEU A 173 8.54 -2.66 -14.87
N ASP A 174 8.76 -2.84 -16.17
CA ASP A 174 7.76 -3.23 -17.14
C ASP A 174 8.31 -4.33 -18.08
N ALA A 175 7.53 -4.75 -19.06
CA ALA A 175 7.93 -5.78 -20.01
C ALA A 175 9.25 -5.45 -20.75
N SER A 176 9.61 -4.19 -20.94
CA SER A 176 10.84 -3.80 -21.64
C SER A 176 12.12 -4.15 -20.89
N ASP A 177 12.05 -4.24 -19.55
CA ASP A 177 13.18 -4.72 -18.77
C ASP A 177 13.45 -6.21 -19.06
N PHE A 178 12.45 -6.98 -19.49
CA PHE A 178 12.52 -8.43 -19.65
C PHE A 178 12.52 -8.85 -21.12
N ASN A 179 13.68 -9.36 -21.56
CA ASN A 179 13.83 -10.03 -22.85
C ASN A 179 13.32 -9.21 -24.07
N SER A 180 13.56 -7.88 -24.03
CA SER A 180 13.17 -6.94 -25.09
C SER A 180 11.67 -6.80 -25.33
N GLY A 181 10.85 -6.89 -24.28
CA GLY A 181 9.43 -6.52 -24.34
C GLY A 181 9.18 -5.03 -24.64
N THR A 182 7.92 -4.65 -24.72
CA THR A 182 7.52 -3.25 -25.00
C THR A 182 7.42 -2.45 -23.71
N GLY A 183 7.90 -1.20 -23.72
CA GLY A 183 7.77 -0.30 -22.57
C GLY A 183 6.29 0.03 -22.30
N GLY A 184 5.92 0.11 -21.02
CA GLY A 184 4.56 0.37 -20.57
C GLY A 184 3.59 -0.83 -20.62
N GLU A 185 4.01 -1.97 -21.16
CA GLU A 185 3.25 -3.22 -21.06
C GLU A 185 3.64 -3.98 -19.79
N ALA A 186 2.68 -4.65 -19.18
CA ALA A 186 2.92 -5.45 -18.00
C ALA A 186 3.69 -6.73 -18.31
N ILE A 187 4.46 -7.18 -17.33
CA ILE A 187 5.30 -8.39 -17.39
C ILE A 187 4.39 -9.61 -17.34
N ALA A 188 4.49 -10.49 -18.33
CA ALA A 188 3.76 -11.74 -18.35
C ALA A 188 4.51 -12.76 -17.48
N ILE A 189 3.89 -13.19 -16.39
CA ILE A 189 4.53 -14.08 -15.41
C ILE A 189 4.22 -15.52 -15.74
N LEU A 190 5.29 -16.29 -15.93
CA LEU A 190 5.22 -17.74 -16.14
C LEU A 190 6.04 -18.44 -15.06
N PRO A 191 5.47 -19.39 -14.29
CA PRO A 191 6.26 -20.16 -13.34
C PRO A 191 7.17 -21.13 -14.09
N ARG A 192 8.42 -21.26 -13.65
CA ARG A 192 9.31 -22.29 -14.19
C ARG A 192 8.85 -23.65 -13.66
N THR A 193 8.41 -24.55 -14.55
CA THR A 193 8.07 -25.93 -14.19
C THR A 193 9.22 -26.88 -14.56
N GLY A 194 9.76 -27.60 -13.55
CA GLY A 194 10.82 -28.60 -13.72
C GLY A 194 12.14 -28.08 -14.30
N SER A 195 12.79 -28.87 -15.16
CA SER A 195 14.06 -28.49 -15.83
C SER A 195 13.89 -27.46 -16.97
N GLY A 196 12.76 -26.75 -17.02
CA GLY A 196 12.47 -25.74 -18.04
C GLY A 196 13.50 -24.60 -18.04
N ALA A 197 13.86 -24.13 -19.23
CA ALA A 197 14.67 -22.94 -19.41
C ALA A 197 13.93 -21.68 -18.92
N ALA A 198 14.65 -20.59 -18.66
CA ALA A 198 14.03 -19.29 -18.40
C ALA A 198 13.15 -18.86 -19.59
N PRO A 199 12.06 -18.10 -19.37
CA PRO A 199 11.22 -17.60 -20.45
C PRO A 199 12.05 -16.84 -21.49
N THR A 200 11.82 -17.15 -22.77
CA THR A 200 12.53 -16.55 -23.91
C THR A 200 11.63 -15.70 -24.78
N ASN A 201 10.36 -15.52 -24.38
CA ASN A 201 9.41 -14.65 -25.06
C ASN A 201 9.65 -13.20 -24.60
N ALA A 202 9.41 -12.24 -25.48
CA ALA A 202 9.61 -10.83 -25.16
C ALA A 202 8.60 -10.38 -24.11
N GLY A 203 9.05 -9.77 -23.02
CA GLY A 203 8.18 -9.34 -21.92
C GLY A 203 7.77 -10.42 -20.92
N ASP A 204 8.21 -11.66 -21.10
CA ASP A 204 7.93 -12.75 -20.17
C ASP A 204 9.03 -12.87 -19.10
N ALA A 205 8.65 -13.16 -17.86
CA ALA A 205 9.58 -13.36 -16.76
C ALA A 205 9.06 -14.39 -15.75
N ASN A 206 9.99 -15.04 -15.06
CA ASN A 206 9.62 -15.83 -13.88
C ASN A 206 9.39 -14.91 -12.67
N PRO A 207 8.49 -15.27 -11.73
CA PRO A 207 8.29 -14.53 -10.49
C PRO A 207 9.60 -14.19 -9.77
N LEU A 208 10.51 -15.17 -9.65
CA LEU A 208 11.79 -14.96 -8.97
C LEU A 208 12.74 -14.03 -9.73
N GLN A 209 12.67 -13.99 -11.07
CA GLN A 209 13.47 -13.05 -11.87
C GLN A 209 13.01 -11.61 -11.68
N VAL A 210 11.69 -11.40 -11.51
CA VAL A 210 11.13 -10.07 -11.20
C VAL A 210 11.66 -9.60 -9.84
N ILE A 211 11.53 -10.42 -8.80
CA ILE A 211 12.02 -10.08 -7.45
C ILE A 211 13.54 -9.82 -7.45
N ALA A 212 14.33 -10.69 -8.10
CA ALA A 212 15.78 -10.51 -8.19
C ALA A 212 16.16 -9.21 -8.92
N ARG A 213 15.37 -8.79 -9.92
CA ARG A 213 15.59 -7.52 -10.61
C ARG A 213 15.24 -6.32 -9.73
N MET A 214 14.20 -6.42 -8.91
CA MET A 214 13.87 -5.39 -7.93
C MET A 214 15.00 -5.22 -6.90
N ALA A 215 15.54 -6.33 -6.37
CA ALA A 215 16.70 -6.30 -5.47
C ALA A 215 17.91 -5.60 -6.12
N ARG A 216 18.26 -6.00 -7.36
CA ARG A 216 19.40 -5.42 -8.09
C ARG A 216 19.23 -3.91 -8.33
N LYS A 217 18.02 -3.42 -8.62
CA LYS A 217 17.76 -1.99 -8.83
C LYS A 217 17.99 -1.19 -7.54
N LEU A 218 17.59 -1.72 -6.38
CA LEU A 218 17.88 -1.12 -5.07
C LEU A 218 19.38 -1.16 -4.74
N ASP A 219 20.07 -2.27 -5.03
CA ASP A 219 21.51 -2.38 -4.83
C ASP A 219 22.30 -1.38 -5.70
N GLN A 220 21.86 -1.15 -6.94
CA GLN A 220 22.47 -0.15 -7.82
C GLN A 220 22.34 1.29 -7.31
N GLN A 221 21.32 1.57 -6.49
CA GLN A 221 21.14 2.86 -5.82
C GLN A 221 21.80 2.91 -4.43
N ASN A 222 22.56 1.88 -4.04
CA ASN A 222 23.21 1.75 -2.73
C ASN A 222 22.22 1.85 -1.54
N VAL A 223 20.97 1.42 -1.74
CA VAL A 223 19.99 1.33 -0.64
C VAL A 223 20.41 0.20 0.31
N ASP A 224 20.27 0.37 1.62
CA ASP A 224 20.60 -0.69 2.58
C ASP A 224 19.75 -1.95 2.33
N SER A 225 20.35 -3.11 2.55
CA SER A 225 19.72 -4.42 2.52
C SER A 225 18.86 -4.70 3.76
N GLN A 226 19.19 -4.10 4.90
CA GLN A 226 18.38 -4.20 6.11
C GLN A 226 17.11 -3.35 5.96
N GLY A 227 15.97 -3.84 6.43
CA GLY A 227 14.71 -3.08 6.38
C GLY A 227 14.06 -2.98 5.01
N ARG A 228 14.48 -3.80 4.03
CA ARG A 228 13.77 -3.92 2.75
C ARG A 228 12.52 -4.77 2.89
N TRP A 229 11.42 -4.29 2.33
CA TRP A 229 10.13 -4.95 2.32
C TRP A 229 9.63 -5.13 0.88
N LEU A 230 8.78 -6.14 0.67
CA LEU A 230 8.13 -6.44 -0.60
C LEU A 230 6.66 -6.75 -0.31
N VAL A 231 5.75 -6.02 -0.95
CA VAL A 231 4.31 -6.29 -0.86
C VAL A 231 3.86 -6.97 -2.15
N LEU A 232 3.30 -8.17 -2.00
CA LEU A 232 2.80 -9.00 -3.09
C LEU A 232 1.29 -9.19 -3.00
N ASP A 233 0.67 -9.29 -4.18
CA ASP A 233 -0.73 -9.67 -4.33
C ASP A 233 -0.86 -11.20 -4.23
N PRO A 234 -1.96 -11.77 -3.70
CA PRO A 234 -2.12 -13.21 -3.59
C PRO A 234 -1.98 -13.98 -4.90
N VAL A 235 -2.34 -13.37 -6.04
CA VAL A 235 -2.18 -13.99 -7.38
C VAL A 235 -0.69 -14.19 -7.70
N PHE A 236 0.16 -13.20 -7.40
CA PHE A 236 1.61 -13.35 -7.56
C PHE A 236 2.18 -14.44 -6.63
N ILE A 237 1.68 -14.52 -5.39
CA ILE A 237 2.12 -15.52 -4.41
C ILE A 237 1.75 -16.93 -4.85
N GLU A 238 0.60 -17.12 -5.49
CA GLU A 238 0.20 -18.41 -6.08
C GLU A 238 1.25 -18.88 -7.10
N VAL A 239 1.58 -18.04 -8.08
CA VAL A 239 2.57 -18.38 -9.12
C VAL A 239 3.98 -18.55 -8.53
N LEU A 240 4.33 -17.78 -7.51
CA LEU A 240 5.61 -17.92 -6.80
C LEU A 240 5.72 -19.28 -6.09
N LYS A 241 4.61 -19.82 -5.58
CA LYS A 241 4.59 -21.17 -4.95
C LYS A 241 4.70 -22.29 -5.97
N ASP A 242 4.21 -22.07 -7.18
CA ASP A 242 4.29 -23.04 -8.28
C ASP A 242 5.68 -23.07 -8.95
N GLU A 243 6.53 -22.07 -8.72
CA GLU A 243 7.86 -22.01 -9.30
C GLU A 243 8.81 -23.12 -8.77
N ASP A 244 9.59 -23.74 -9.68
CA ASP A 244 10.46 -24.88 -9.37
C ASP A 244 11.44 -24.56 -8.22
N SER A 245 11.19 -25.25 -7.12
CA SER A 245 11.78 -25.05 -5.81
C SER A 245 13.08 -25.83 -5.62
N ARG A 246 14.18 -25.24 -6.11
CA ARG A 246 15.53 -25.61 -5.65
C ARG A 246 15.95 -24.86 -4.37
N LEU A 247 15.16 -23.86 -3.95
CA LEU A 247 15.39 -23.02 -2.77
C LEU A 247 14.38 -23.28 -1.63
N PHE A 248 13.09 -23.58 -1.91
CA PHE A 248 12.10 -23.83 -0.85
C PHE A 248 12.18 -25.24 -0.22
N ASN A 249 12.98 -26.16 -0.78
CA ASN A 249 13.19 -27.49 -0.18
C ASN A 249 14.14 -27.49 1.03
N ALA A 250 14.94 -26.43 1.23
CA ALA A 250 15.91 -26.36 2.33
C ALA A 250 15.43 -25.56 3.55
N ASP A 251 14.46 -24.63 3.38
CA ASP A 251 14.09 -23.64 4.41
C ASP A 251 12.73 -23.90 5.09
N PHE A 252 11.86 -24.74 4.51
CA PHE A 252 10.57 -25.12 5.11
C PHE A 252 10.66 -26.16 6.25
N GLY A 253 11.87 -26.39 6.78
CA GLY A 253 12.13 -27.23 7.95
C GLY A 253 12.04 -26.52 9.30
N GLY A 254 11.73 -25.22 9.33
CA GLY A 254 11.71 -24.40 10.56
C GLY A 254 10.50 -23.48 10.65
N SER A 255 9.82 -23.53 11.81
CA SER A 255 8.68 -22.73 12.30
C SER A 255 7.76 -22.10 11.25
N GLY A 256 6.62 -22.75 11.01
CA GLY A 256 5.60 -22.31 10.05
C GLY A 256 5.08 -20.89 10.27
N LEU A 257 4.68 -20.28 9.16
CA LEU A 257 3.82 -19.10 8.97
C LEU A 257 3.27 -18.48 10.27
N LEU A 258 3.97 -17.47 10.80
CA LEU A 258 3.47 -16.61 11.87
C LEU A 258 3.17 -15.22 11.27
N ASN A 259 1.96 -14.70 11.50
CA ASN A 259 1.54 -13.32 11.22
C ASN A 259 1.70 -12.81 9.78
N GLY A 260 1.33 -13.59 8.76
CA GLY A 260 1.22 -13.07 7.38
C GLY A 260 2.56 -12.77 6.69
N ILE A 261 3.68 -13.10 7.33
CA ILE A 261 5.00 -13.15 6.70
C ILE A 261 5.09 -14.51 5.98
N VAL A 262 5.24 -14.46 4.65
CA VAL A 262 5.21 -15.66 3.80
C VAL A 262 6.58 -16.38 3.78
N SER A 263 7.66 -15.66 4.07
CA SER A 263 9.02 -16.18 4.23
C SER A 263 9.89 -15.10 4.87
N ASP A 264 10.83 -15.48 5.75
CA ASP A 264 11.61 -14.54 6.56
C ASP A 264 12.64 -13.75 5.72
N ASN A 265 13.02 -14.23 4.53
CA ASN A 265 13.85 -13.47 3.59
C ASN A 265 13.83 -14.05 2.16
N ILE A 266 13.12 -13.41 1.21
CA ILE A 266 13.27 -13.72 -0.23
C ILE A 266 14.12 -12.62 -0.86
N HIS A 267 15.32 -12.95 -1.33
CA HIS A 267 16.24 -12.01 -1.99
C HIS A 267 16.53 -10.72 -1.19
N GLY A 268 16.57 -10.80 0.14
CA GLY A 268 16.82 -9.65 1.01
C GLY A 268 15.57 -8.90 1.45
N PHE A 269 14.36 -9.33 1.05
CA PHE A 269 13.10 -8.66 1.40
C PHE A 269 12.30 -9.43 2.46
N THR A 270 11.68 -8.68 3.38
CA THR A 270 10.55 -9.15 4.19
C THR A 270 9.27 -9.11 3.34
N VAL A 271 8.64 -10.25 3.12
CA VAL A 271 7.49 -10.37 2.20
C VAL A 271 6.16 -10.25 2.94
N TYR A 272 5.36 -9.26 2.53
CA TYR A 272 3.99 -9.04 2.97
C TYR A 272 2.99 -9.40 1.86
N SER A 273 1.84 -9.94 2.24
CA SER A 273 0.73 -10.20 1.32
C SER A 273 -0.37 -9.16 1.54
N SER A 274 -0.84 -8.51 0.46
CA SER A 274 -1.97 -7.58 0.54
C SER A 274 -2.84 -7.61 -0.72
N ASN A 275 -4.16 -7.72 -0.53
CA ASN A 275 -5.16 -7.60 -1.60
C ASN A 275 -5.45 -6.14 -2.00
N ASN A 276 -4.82 -5.17 -1.32
CA ASN A 276 -5.08 -3.74 -1.50
C ASN A 276 -4.12 -3.08 -2.49
N LEU A 277 -3.31 -3.88 -3.18
CA LEU A 277 -2.41 -3.40 -4.23
C LEU A 277 -3.20 -2.94 -5.47
N PRO A 278 -2.63 -2.05 -6.29
CA PRO A 278 -3.30 -1.57 -7.49
C PRO A 278 -3.59 -2.66 -8.51
N SER A 279 -4.71 -2.48 -9.21
CA SER A 279 -5.13 -3.34 -10.32
C SER A 279 -5.84 -2.51 -11.38
N VAL A 280 -5.43 -2.67 -12.64
CA VAL A 280 -6.01 -1.98 -13.80
C VAL A 280 -6.71 -2.99 -14.71
N GLY A 281 -7.87 -2.62 -15.24
CA GLY A 281 -8.64 -3.44 -16.17
C GLY A 281 -9.12 -4.76 -15.53
N THR A 282 -8.74 -5.89 -16.12
CA THR A 282 -9.05 -7.22 -15.55
C THR A 282 -8.07 -7.66 -14.45
N GLY A 283 -7.12 -6.81 -14.06
CA GLY A 283 -6.25 -7.01 -12.90
C GLY A 283 -5.11 -8.02 -13.11
N SER A 284 -4.51 -8.47 -11.99
CA SER A 284 -3.36 -9.39 -11.98
C SER A 284 -3.67 -10.77 -12.55
N SER A 285 -4.93 -11.21 -12.53
CA SER A 285 -5.38 -12.52 -13.03
C SER A 285 -5.60 -12.58 -14.54
N PHE A 286 -5.35 -11.51 -15.28
CA PHE A 286 -5.41 -11.55 -16.74
C PHE A 286 -4.41 -12.57 -17.27
N ALA A 287 -4.88 -13.53 -18.06
CA ALA A 287 -4.05 -14.52 -18.74
C ALA A 287 -3.99 -14.21 -20.23
N GLY A 288 -2.79 -13.94 -20.76
CA GLY A 288 -2.60 -13.55 -22.15
C GLY A 288 -1.23 -12.97 -22.44
N THR A 289 -1.06 -12.36 -23.61
CA THR A 289 0.18 -11.64 -23.97
C THR A 289 0.33 -10.34 -23.18
N ASN A 290 1.53 -9.76 -23.19
CA ASN A 290 1.83 -8.46 -22.56
C ASN A 290 0.74 -7.42 -22.82
N SER A 291 0.28 -6.78 -21.75
CA SER A 291 -0.84 -5.84 -21.79
C SER A 291 -0.52 -4.53 -21.09
N ALA A 292 -0.82 -3.41 -21.75
CA ALA A 292 -0.76 -2.07 -21.15
C ALA A 292 -2.09 -1.66 -20.47
N VAL A 293 -3.11 -2.53 -20.46
CA VAL A 293 -4.47 -2.18 -19.97
C VAL A 293 -5.02 -3.15 -18.93
N ASN A 294 -4.43 -4.35 -18.78
CA ASN A 294 -4.85 -5.36 -17.82
C ASN A 294 -3.65 -5.84 -17.02
N TYR A 295 -3.51 -5.38 -15.78
CA TYR A 295 -2.39 -5.77 -14.91
C TYR A 295 -2.64 -5.46 -13.44
N GLY A 296 -1.88 -6.13 -12.57
CA GLY A 296 -1.67 -5.73 -11.18
C GLY A 296 -0.31 -5.04 -10.99
N ALA A 297 -0.14 -4.36 -9.87
CA ALA A 297 1.15 -3.79 -9.48
C ALA A 297 1.66 -4.41 -8.18
N ILE A 298 2.97 -4.63 -8.10
CA ILE A 298 3.69 -4.95 -6.86
C ILE A 298 4.69 -3.84 -6.54
N VAL A 299 4.99 -3.69 -5.26
CA VAL A 299 5.91 -2.66 -4.77
C VAL A 299 6.88 -3.24 -3.76
N ALA A 300 8.15 -2.88 -3.91
CA ALA A 300 9.20 -3.14 -2.95
C ALA A 300 9.85 -1.82 -2.52
N GLY A 301 10.35 -1.77 -1.30
CA GLY A 301 11.01 -0.58 -0.83
C GLY A 301 11.82 -0.78 0.43
N HIS A 302 12.38 0.32 0.92
CA HIS A 302 13.02 0.41 2.22
C HIS A 302 12.13 1.22 3.19
N SER A 303 12.18 0.93 4.49
CA SER A 303 11.37 1.61 5.51
C SER A 303 11.56 3.14 5.53
N SER A 304 12.75 3.62 5.17
CA SER A 304 13.03 5.07 5.10
C SER A 304 12.53 5.75 3.81
N ALA A 305 11.97 5.00 2.85
CA ALA A 305 11.64 5.55 1.55
C ALA A 305 10.37 6.41 1.60
N VAL A 306 9.45 6.12 2.52
CA VAL A 306 8.12 6.71 2.57
C VAL A 306 7.77 7.07 3.99
N ALA A 307 7.17 8.24 4.18
CA ALA A 307 6.57 8.66 5.43
C ALA A 307 5.04 8.70 5.32
N THR A 308 4.40 8.26 6.40
CA THR A 308 2.99 8.53 6.66
C THR A 308 2.89 9.40 7.90
N ALA A 309 1.80 10.15 8.01
CA ALA A 309 1.53 10.93 9.19
C ALA A 309 0.03 10.99 9.45
N GLU A 310 -0.38 10.71 10.68
CA GLU A 310 -1.75 10.86 11.13
C GLU A 310 -1.83 12.00 12.15
N GLN A 311 -2.82 12.87 12.01
CA GLN A 311 -2.97 14.03 12.90
C GLN A 311 -4.20 13.91 13.80
N ILE A 312 -5.32 13.42 13.27
CA ILE A 312 -6.58 13.35 14.00
C ILE A 312 -7.26 12.02 13.72
N ASN A 313 -7.41 11.21 14.77
CA ASN A 313 -8.39 10.13 14.84
C ASN A 313 -9.34 10.42 16.00
N LYS A 314 -10.45 11.10 15.73
CA LYS A 314 -11.44 11.47 16.74
C LYS A 314 -12.75 10.80 16.43
N THR A 315 -13.22 9.98 17.37
CA THR A 315 -14.59 9.46 17.39
C THR A 315 -15.39 10.23 18.44
N GLU A 316 -16.56 10.71 18.07
CA GLU A 316 -17.48 11.35 19.00
C GLU A 316 -18.91 10.85 18.80
N THR A 317 -19.64 10.87 19.90
CA THR A 317 -21.04 10.51 19.97
C THR A 317 -21.83 11.71 20.45
N TYR A 318 -22.94 12.01 19.80
CA TYR A 318 -23.83 13.07 20.24
C TYR A 318 -25.29 12.69 20.00
N ARG A 319 -26.18 13.34 20.75
CA ARG A 319 -27.62 13.11 20.66
C ARG A 319 -28.20 13.80 19.45
N ASP A 320 -28.96 13.09 18.62
CA ASP A 320 -29.67 13.70 17.49
C ASP A 320 -30.80 14.62 18.02
N PRO A 321 -30.85 15.91 17.65
CA PRO A 321 -31.96 16.78 18.01
C PRO A 321 -33.27 16.42 17.27
N ASP A 322 -33.20 15.76 16.11
CA ASP A 322 -34.35 15.50 15.25
C ASP A 322 -34.96 14.10 15.43
N SER A 323 -34.28 13.19 16.16
CA SER A 323 -34.77 11.83 16.40
C SER A 323 -34.32 11.27 17.76
N PHE A 324 -35.01 10.24 18.26
CA PHE A 324 -34.58 9.52 19.48
C PHE A 324 -33.47 8.52 19.13
N ALA A 325 -32.30 9.07 18.82
CA ALA A 325 -31.16 8.30 18.34
C ALA A 325 -29.83 8.94 18.79
N ASP A 326 -28.81 8.09 18.90
CA ASP A 326 -27.42 8.50 19.09
C ASP A 326 -26.67 8.41 17.77
N ILE A 327 -25.97 9.48 17.41
CA ILE A 327 -25.11 9.54 16.23
C ILE A 327 -23.67 9.31 16.67
N VAL A 328 -23.04 8.30 16.07
CA VAL A 328 -21.60 8.04 16.19
C VAL A 328 -20.93 8.49 14.91
N ARG A 329 -19.95 9.38 15.01
CA ARG A 329 -19.10 9.77 13.89
C ARG A 329 -17.63 9.72 14.26
N GLY A 330 -16.80 9.37 13.30
CA GLY A 330 -15.36 9.44 13.44
C GLY A 330 -14.71 10.01 12.21
N MET A 331 -13.59 10.70 12.41
CA MET A 331 -12.78 11.29 11.37
C MET A 331 -11.35 10.78 11.48
N HIS A 332 -10.76 10.42 10.34
CA HIS A 332 -9.38 10.00 10.19
C HIS A 332 -8.69 10.93 9.19
N LEU A 333 -7.71 11.67 9.69
CA LEU A 333 -6.95 12.67 8.95
C LEU A 333 -5.50 12.23 8.85
N TYR A 334 -5.01 12.06 7.62
CA TYR A 334 -3.66 11.57 7.36
C TYR A 334 -3.04 12.16 6.10
N GLY A 335 -1.72 12.09 6.03
CA GLY A 335 -0.89 12.42 4.87
C GLY A 335 0.11 11.31 4.58
N ARG A 336 0.62 11.29 3.36
CA ARG A 336 1.63 10.33 2.90
C ARG A 336 2.60 11.00 1.93
N LYS A 337 3.87 10.62 1.98
CA LYS A 337 4.91 11.21 1.16
C LYS A 337 6.04 10.25 0.83
N ILE A 338 6.47 10.22 -0.43
CA ILE A 338 7.70 9.56 -0.84
C ILE A 338 8.88 10.49 -0.52
N LEU A 339 9.75 10.07 0.39
CA LEU A 339 10.93 10.82 0.83
C LEU A 339 12.13 10.56 -0.06
N ARG A 340 12.32 9.29 -0.46
CA ARG A 340 13.46 8.80 -1.25
C ARG A 340 12.95 7.90 -2.35
N PRO A 341 12.60 8.46 -3.52
CA PRO A 341 12.10 7.70 -4.68
C PRO A 341 13.05 6.59 -5.15
N GLU A 342 14.36 6.74 -4.95
CA GLU A 342 15.39 5.74 -5.20
C GLU A 342 15.30 4.50 -4.29
N GLY A 343 14.60 4.62 -3.17
CA GLY A 343 14.33 3.53 -2.23
C GLY A 343 13.06 2.73 -2.53
N LEU A 344 12.36 3.02 -3.65
CA LEU A 344 11.15 2.32 -4.09
C LEU A 344 11.36 1.70 -5.46
N VAL A 345 10.83 0.48 -5.66
CA VAL A 345 10.79 -0.20 -6.95
C VAL A 345 9.40 -0.79 -7.15
N ASN A 346 8.83 -0.55 -8.32
CA ASN A 346 7.48 -0.99 -8.65
C ASN A 346 7.54 -1.85 -9.90
N ALA A 347 6.69 -2.88 -9.97
CA ALA A 347 6.57 -3.70 -11.18
C ALA A 347 5.10 -3.92 -11.53
N ILE A 348 4.76 -3.80 -12.81
CA ILE A 348 3.44 -4.13 -13.34
C ILE A 348 3.46 -5.53 -13.98
N TYR A 349 2.44 -6.34 -13.71
CA TYR A 349 2.44 -7.74 -14.11
C TYR A 349 1.03 -8.31 -14.36
N HIS A 350 0.97 -9.41 -15.10
CA HIS A 350 -0.21 -10.28 -15.22
C HIS A 350 0.24 -11.74 -15.41
N LEU A 351 -0.71 -12.68 -15.48
CA LEU A 351 -0.42 -14.09 -15.77
C LEU A 351 -0.16 -14.29 -17.26
N ALA A 352 0.85 -15.09 -17.61
CA ALA A 352 1.13 -15.46 -19.00
C ALA A 352 0.05 -16.40 -19.58
#